data_AF-A0A9D2FBC7-F1
#
_entry.id   AF-A0A9D2FBC7-F1
#
_cell.length_a   1.000
_cell.length_b   1.000
_cell.length_c   1.000
_cell.angle_alpha   90.00
_cell.angle_beta   90.00
_cell.angle_gamma   90.00
#
_symmetry.space_group_name_H-M   'P 1'
#
loop_
_entity.id
_entity.type
_entity.pdbx_description
1 polymer ?
#
loop_
_entity_poly.entity_id
_entity_poly.type
_entity_poly.pdbx_seq_one_letter_code
_entity_poly.pdbx_strand_id
1 'polypeptide(L)'
;MHDHTLQERNPAIWSQQNRKTGTQNTFVLSVKPSVFKGCRGRAIFYYPIWWGIAAWPVDGFIAANDFTGKTVIPFCTSASSGLGESGELLAEQAGTGEWLEGRRFSSSVSQDTIQEWIDSLNL
;
A
#
# COMPACT_ATOMS: atom_id res chain seq x y z
N MET A 1 27.21 -27.66 -3.70
CA MET A 1 27.04 -26.78 -2.53
C MET A 1 27.73 -25.47 -2.88
N HIS A 2 26.98 -24.50 -3.39
CA HIS A 2 27.49 -23.13 -3.61
C HIS A 2 26.41 -22.19 -3.12
N ASP A 3 26.69 -21.58 -1.98
CA ASP A 3 25.87 -20.57 -1.33
C ASP A 3 26.14 -19.22 -2.00
N HIS A 4 25.07 -18.57 -2.47
CA HIS A 4 25.10 -17.22 -3.00
C HIS A 4 24.40 -16.30 -2.01
N THR A 5 25.08 -16.01 -0.91
CA THR A 5 24.67 -15.01 0.07
C THR A 5 24.99 -13.59 -0.46
N LEU A 6 23.94 -12.77 -0.50
CA LEU A 6 23.91 -11.33 -0.25
C LEU A 6 24.91 -10.43 -1.02
N GLN A 7 24.46 -9.84 -2.13
CA GLN A 7 24.93 -8.51 -2.52
C GLN A 7 24.18 -7.46 -1.68
N GLU A 8 24.93 -6.80 -0.81
CA GLU A 8 24.47 -5.72 0.06
C GLU A 8 23.89 -4.54 -0.72
N ARG A 9 22.75 -4.03 -0.25
CA ARG A 9 22.01 -2.92 -0.87
C ARG A 9 22.64 -1.59 -0.45
N ASN A 10 23.48 -1.02 -1.31
CA ASN A 10 24.05 0.32 -1.13
C ASN A 10 23.04 1.44 -1.51
N PRO A 11 22.62 2.30 -0.55
CA PRO A 11 21.65 3.38 -0.80
C PRO A 11 22.10 4.45 -1.82
N ALA A 12 23.41 4.62 -2.01
CA ALA A 12 23.97 5.65 -2.88
C ALA A 12 23.79 5.35 -4.38
N ILE A 13 23.61 4.07 -4.74
CA ILE A 13 23.34 3.66 -6.13
C ILE A 13 21.89 4.01 -6.51
N TRP A 14 20.98 3.95 -5.53
CA TRP A 14 19.54 4.16 -5.74
C TRP A 14 19.19 5.64 -6.02
N SER A 15 19.91 6.58 -5.40
CA SER A 15 19.65 8.01 -5.59
C SER A 15 20.04 8.54 -6.98
N GLN A 16 20.99 7.90 -7.66
CA GLN A 16 21.46 8.34 -8.98
C GLN A 16 20.53 7.93 -10.14
N GLN A 17 19.79 6.82 -10.01
CA GLN A 17 18.85 6.38 -11.05
C GLN A 17 17.57 7.24 -11.09
N ASN A 18 17.12 7.77 -9.95
CA ASN A 18 15.88 8.54 -9.85
C ASN A 18 15.94 9.95 -10.48
N ARG A 19 17.11 10.47 -10.82
CA ARG A 19 17.23 11.81 -11.45
C ARG A 19 16.99 11.82 -12.96
N LYS A 20 16.96 10.68 -13.64
CA LYS A 20 17.11 10.66 -15.11
C LYS A 20 15.83 10.63 -15.94
N THR A 21 14.65 10.35 -15.39
CA THR A 21 13.50 9.99 -16.26
C THR A 21 12.32 10.96 -16.28
N GLY A 22 12.25 12.01 -15.46
CA GLY A 22 11.35 13.16 -15.70
C GLY A 22 9.84 12.87 -15.89
N THR A 23 9.37 11.66 -15.63
CA THR A 23 7.95 11.27 -15.74
C THR A 23 7.34 11.20 -14.35
N GLN A 24 6.10 11.65 -14.20
CA GLN A 24 5.28 11.50 -13.00
C GLN A 24 5.11 9.99 -12.70
N ASN A 25 6.08 9.41 -12.03
CA ASN A 25 6.17 7.98 -11.79
C ASN A 25 5.22 7.64 -10.64
N THR A 26 4.09 7.01 -10.97
CA THR A 26 3.45 6.06 -10.06
C THR A 26 4.45 4.93 -9.87
N PHE A 27 5.34 5.06 -8.89
CA PHE A 27 6.20 3.97 -8.46
C PHE A 27 5.30 2.96 -7.75
N VAL A 28 4.81 1.97 -8.49
CA VAL A 28 4.47 0.69 -7.87
C VAL A 28 5.81 0.17 -7.36
N LEU A 29 6.10 0.39 -6.08
CA LEU A 29 7.16 -0.36 -5.41
C LEU A 29 6.81 -1.81 -5.71
N SER A 30 7.62 -2.49 -6.52
CA SER A 30 7.60 -3.94 -6.60
C SER A 30 8.11 -4.41 -5.25
N VAL A 31 7.21 -4.40 -4.26
CA VAL A 31 7.48 -4.94 -2.95
C VAL A 31 7.60 -6.44 -3.22
N LYS A 32 8.81 -6.98 -3.10
CA LYS A 32 9.00 -8.42 -3.20
C LYS A 32 7.99 -9.08 -2.25
N PRO A 33 7.28 -10.15 -2.67
CA PRO A 33 6.30 -10.87 -1.84
C PRO A 33 6.83 -11.25 -0.44
N SER A 34 8.15 -11.32 -0.27
CA SER A 34 8.83 -11.63 0.98
C SER A 34 8.83 -10.52 2.04
N VAL A 35 8.44 -9.27 1.75
CA VAL A 35 8.45 -8.19 2.78
C VAL A 35 7.41 -8.44 3.87
N PHE A 36 6.34 -9.15 3.55
CA PHE A 36 5.25 -9.43 4.48
C PHE A 36 5.40 -10.76 5.23
N LYS A 37 6.23 -11.67 4.73
CA LYS A 37 6.35 -13.02 5.28
C LYS A 37 7.04 -12.98 6.65
N GLY A 38 6.29 -13.33 7.70
CA GLY A 38 6.77 -13.35 9.09
C GLY A 38 6.60 -12.03 9.87
N CYS A 39 6.28 -10.93 9.20
CA CYS A 39 5.90 -9.69 9.88
C CYS A 39 4.48 -9.80 10.42
N ARG A 40 4.30 -9.66 11.74
CA ARG A 40 2.98 -9.51 12.38
C ARG A 40 2.77 -8.05 12.75
N GLY A 41 1.53 -7.58 12.77
CA GLY A 41 1.18 -6.23 13.18
C GLY A 41 0.39 -5.45 12.13
N ARG A 42 0.40 -4.13 12.26
CA ARG A 42 -0.46 -3.23 11.46
C ARG A 42 0.24 -2.82 10.17
N ALA A 43 -0.50 -2.81 9.06
CA ALA A 43 -0.02 -2.37 7.75
C ALA A 43 -0.96 -1.30 7.20
N ILE A 44 -0.42 -0.12 6.87
CA ILE A 44 -1.20 0.92 6.19
C ILE A 44 -1.09 0.70 4.68
N PHE A 45 -2.23 0.71 3.98
CA PHE A 45 -2.28 0.45 2.55
C PHE A 45 -2.97 1.59 1.80
N TYR A 46 -2.27 2.17 0.82
CA TYR A 46 -2.78 3.26 -0.02
C TYR A 46 -3.19 2.76 -1.41
N TYR A 47 -4.32 3.24 -1.91
CA TYR A 47 -4.72 3.07 -3.30
C TYR A 47 -5.62 4.22 -3.81
N PRO A 48 -5.60 4.54 -5.11
CA PRO A 48 -6.58 5.45 -5.69
C PRO A 48 -7.91 4.74 -5.98
N ILE A 49 -9.01 5.49 -5.97
CA ILE A 49 -10.33 5.01 -6.44
C ILE A 49 -10.49 5.31 -7.93
N TRP A 50 -10.76 4.28 -8.73
CA TRP A 50 -11.18 4.38 -10.12
C TRP A 50 -12.57 3.77 -10.28
N TRP A 51 -13.51 4.54 -10.84
CA TRP A 51 -14.89 4.07 -11.11
C TRP A 51 -15.63 3.50 -9.89
N GLY A 52 -15.33 3.98 -8.68
CA GLY A 52 -16.00 3.56 -7.44
C GLY A 52 -15.36 2.37 -6.71
N ILE A 53 -14.28 1.80 -7.26
CA ILE A 53 -13.52 0.69 -6.65
C ILE A 53 -12.02 1.01 -6.59
N ALA A 54 -11.23 0.14 -5.98
CA ALA A 54 -9.77 0.26 -6.02
C ALA A 54 -9.25 0.18 -7.46
N ALA A 55 -8.26 0.99 -7.80
CA ALA A 55 -7.70 1.00 -9.15
C ALA A 55 -7.05 -0.35 -9.50
N TRP A 56 -7.40 -0.90 -10.66
CA TRP A 56 -6.96 -2.22 -11.13
C TRP A 56 -5.45 -2.51 -11.06
N PRO A 57 -4.52 -1.54 -11.22
CA PRO A 57 -3.09 -1.81 -11.02
C PRO A 57 -2.73 -2.35 -9.62
N VAL A 58 -3.59 -2.17 -8.63
CA VAL A 58 -3.40 -2.67 -7.27
C VAL A 58 -3.66 -4.18 -7.16
N ASP A 59 -4.47 -4.75 -8.05
CA ASP A 59 -4.96 -6.13 -7.91
C ASP A 59 -3.82 -7.15 -7.90
N GLY A 60 -2.84 -6.96 -8.79
CA GLY A 60 -1.65 -7.80 -8.85
C GLY A 60 -0.80 -7.74 -7.58
N PHE A 61 -0.78 -6.60 -6.87
CA PHE A 61 -0.10 -6.49 -5.59
C PHE A 61 -0.84 -7.28 -4.51
N ILE A 62 -2.16 -7.14 -4.43
CA ILE A 62 -2.96 -7.85 -3.42
C ILE A 62 -2.85 -9.37 -3.61
N ALA A 63 -3.05 -9.85 -4.83
CA ALA A 63 -2.99 -11.27 -5.15
C ALA A 63 -1.59 -11.89 -4.94
N ALA A 64 -0.52 -11.09 -5.02
CA ALA A 64 0.86 -11.56 -4.89
C ALA A 64 1.39 -11.57 -3.44
N ASN A 65 0.62 -11.10 -2.44
CA ASN A 65 1.09 -10.96 -1.07
C ASN A 65 0.22 -11.72 -0.06
N ASP A 66 0.87 -12.24 0.99
CA ASP A 66 0.21 -12.89 2.12
C ASP A 66 0.01 -11.90 3.27
N PHE A 67 -1.26 -11.70 3.66
CA PHE A 67 -1.66 -10.77 4.70
C PHE A 67 -1.94 -11.46 6.04
N THR A 68 -1.68 -12.77 6.15
CA THR A 68 -1.89 -13.55 7.37
C THR A 68 -1.21 -12.92 8.59
N GLY A 69 -1.97 -12.77 9.68
CA GLY A 69 -1.49 -12.21 10.95
C GLY A 69 -1.24 -10.70 10.93
N LYS A 70 -1.84 -9.98 9.97
CA LYS A 70 -1.78 -8.52 9.88
C LYS A 70 -3.14 -7.89 10.04
N THR A 71 -3.15 -6.68 10.58
CA THR A 71 -4.28 -5.77 10.52
C THR A 71 -4.00 -4.74 9.44
N VAL A 72 -4.70 -4.82 8.31
CA VAL A 72 -4.54 -3.93 7.16
C VAL A 72 -5.48 -2.73 7.32
N ILE A 73 -4.93 -1.53 7.14
CA ILE A 73 -5.64 -0.26 7.29
C ILE A 73 -5.65 0.43 5.92
N PRO A 74 -6.69 0.20 5.11
CA PRO A 74 -6.80 0.81 3.80
C PRO A 74 -7.10 2.30 3.91
N PHE A 75 -6.48 3.09 3.03
CA PHE A 75 -6.91 4.46 2.77
C PHE A 75 -6.77 4.81 1.30
N CYS A 76 -7.62 5.73 0.85
CA CYS A 76 -7.66 6.09 -0.56
C CYS A 76 -7.85 7.58 -0.78
N THR A 77 -7.52 8.01 -2.00
CA THR A 77 -7.90 9.32 -2.53
C THR A 77 -8.80 9.15 -3.75
N SER A 78 -9.68 10.12 -3.99
CA SER A 78 -10.36 10.25 -5.27
C SER A 78 -10.73 11.69 -5.56
N ALA A 79 -11.08 11.97 -6.82
CA ALA A 79 -11.60 13.28 -7.22
C ALA A 79 -12.99 13.55 -6.61
N SER A 80 -13.90 12.57 -6.64
CA SER A 80 -15.30 12.76 -6.21
C SER A 80 -16.00 11.50 -5.68
N SER A 81 -15.71 10.31 -6.21
CA SER A 81 -16.35 9.05 -5.78
C SER A 81 -16.07 8.73 -4.32
N GLY A 82 -17.05 8.33 -3.51
CA GLY A 82 -16.82 7.86 -2.13
C GLY A 82 -15.94 6.60 -2.03
N LEU A 83 -15.79 6.06 -0.82
CA LEU A 83 -15.04 4.82 -0.58
C LEU A 83 -15.66 3.62 -1.32
N GLY A 84 -16.98 3.57 -1.43
CA GLY A 84 -17.71 2.47 -2.06
C GLY A 84 -17.35 1.11 -1.44
N GLU A 85 -17.38 0.07 -2.25
CA GLU A 85 -17.00 -1.31 -1.86
C GLU A 85 -15.48 -1.54 -1.99
N SER A 86 -14.69 -0.49 -2.23
CA SER A 86 -13.28 -0.66 -2.59
C SER A 86 -12.44 -1.38 -1.53
N GLY A 87 -12.68 -1.12 -0.25
CA GLY A 87 -11.98 -1.80 0.84
C GLY A 87 -12.41 -3.26 0.98
N GLU A 88 -13.69 -3.54 0.78
CA GLU A 88 -14.28 -4.88 0.88
C GLU A 88 -13.75 -5.79 -0.25
N LEU A 89 -13.73 -5.28 -1.48
CA LEU A 89 -13.19 -6.01 -2.64
C LEU A 89 -11.69 -6.29 -2.51
N LEU A 90 -10.91 -5.37 -1.92
CA LEU A 90 -9.49 -5.61 -1.63
C LEU A 90 -9.30 -6.71 -0.58
N ALA A 91 -10.13 -6.70 0.47
CA ALA A 91 -10.11 -7.72 1.52
C ALA A 91 -10.47 -9.10 0.98
N GLU A 92 -11.52 -9.18 0.14
CA GLU A 92 -11.93 -10.40 -0.53
C GLU A 92 -10.81 -10.94 -1.43
N GLN A 93 -10.20 -10.08 -2.25
CA GLN A 93 -9.11 -10.46 -3.14
C GLN A 93 -7.85 -10.91 -2.38
N ALA A 94 -7.58 -10.34 -1.20
CA ALA A 94 -6.45 -10.75 -0.36
C ALA A 94 -6.66 -12.14 0.26
N GLY A 95 -7.92 -12.48 0.59
CA GLY A 95 -8.31 -13.74 1.22
C GLY A 95 -7.71 -14.02 2.61
N THR A 96 -6.85 -13.12 3.11
CA THR A 96 -6.09 -13.25 4.35
C THR A 96 -5.91 -11.88 5.01
N GLY A 97 -5.59 -11.90 6.30
CA GLY A 97 -5.43 -10.69 7.12
C GLY A 97 -6.75 -10.13 7.65
N GLU A 98 -6.65 -9.24 8.62
CA GLU A 98 -7.78 -8.49 9.16
C GLU A 98 -7.83 -7.11 8.50
N TRP A 99 -8.78 -6.90 7.60
CA TRP A 99 -8.95 -5.63 6.90
C TRP A 99 -9.93 -4.74 7.66
N LEU A 100 -9.46 -3.56 8.08
CA LEU A 100 -10.32 -2.56 8.73
C LEU A 100 -11.10 -1.75 7.69
N GLU A 101 -12.13 -1.05 8.15
CA GLU A 101 -12.83 -0.07 7.32
C GLU A 101 -11.85 0.99 6.80
N GLY A 102 -11.93 1.23 5.49
CA GLY A 102 -11.02 2.15 4.83
C GLY A 102 -11.34 3.61 5.10
N ARG A 103 -10.35 4.49 4.98
CA ARG A 103 -10.57 5.94 5.03
C ARG A 103 -10.33 6.60 3.69
N ARG A 104 -11.32 7.32 3.19
CA ARG A 104 -11.18 8.15 2.00
C ARG A 104 -10.80 9.57 2.39
N PHE A 105 -9.70 10.06 1.83
CA PHE A 105 -9.31 11.46 1.90
C PHE A 105 -9.64 12.19 0.59
N SER A 106 -10.13 13.43 0.71
CA SER A 106 -10.20 14.33 -0.44
C SER A 106 -8.79 14.80 -0.83
N SER A 107 -8.63 15.32 -2.05
CA SER A 107 -7.38 15.95 -2.49
C SER A 107 -6.99 17.19 -1.67
N SER A 108 -7.95 17.77 -0.95
CA SER A 108 -7.78 18.97 -0.13
C SER A 108 -7.71 18.69 1.38
N VAL A 109 -7.53 17.43 1.79
CA VAL A 109 -7.41 17.08 3.22
C VAL A 109 -6.25 17.86 3.88
N SER A 110 -6.45 18.34 5.10
CA SER A 110 -5.40 19.00 5.87
C SER A 110 -4.45 17.99 6.51
N GLN A 111 -3.23 18.43 6.81
CA GLN A 111 -2.29 17.62 7.57
C GLN A 111 -2.83 17.26 8.96
N ASP A 112 -3.51 18.18 9.63
CA ASP A 112 -4.09 17.96 10.96
C ASP A 112 -5.12 16.82 10.93
N THR A 113 -5.99 16.76 9.92
CA THR A 113 -6.97 15.66 9.77
C THR A 113 -6.28 14.32 9.51
N ILE A 114 -5.16 14.30 8.80
CA ILE A 114 -4.35 13.08 8.61
C ILE A 114 -3.72 12.68 9.95
N GLN A 115 -3.19 13.64 10.72
CA GLN A 115 -2.55 13.38 12.01
C GLN A 115 -3.56 12.82 13.01
N GLU A 116 -4.74 13.44 13.15
CA GLU A 116 -5.82 12.95 14.01
C GLU A 116 -6.24 11.52 13.64
N TRP A 117 -6.27 11.20 12.34
CA TRP A 117 -6.55 9.85 11.90
C TRP A 117 -5.44 8.88 12.33
N ILE A 118 -4.18 9.21 12.09
CA ILE A 118 -3.03 8.38 12.48
C ILE A 118 -3.04 8.13 13.99
N ASP A 119 -3.27 9.17 14.79
CA ASP A 119 -3.32 9.08 16.25
C ASP A 119 -4.48 8.18 16.72
N SER A 120 -5.63 8.22 16.03
CA SER A 120 -6.77 7.34 16.33
C SER A 120 -6.50 5.85 16.08
N LEU A 121 -5.49 5.51 15.29
CA LEU A 121 -5.19 4.13 14.92
C LEU A 121 -4.36 3.38 15.98
N ASN A 122 -3.81 4.08 16.99
CA ASN A 122 -2.91 3.52 18.01
C ASN A 122 -1.87 2.57 17.40
N LEU A 123 -1.11 3.07 16.42
CA LEU A 123 -0.12 2.31 15.65
C LEU A 123 1.15 1.99 16.42
#